data_AF-A0A7K7WTS1-F1
#
_entry.id   AF-A0A7K7WTS1-F1
#
_cell.length_a   1.000
_cell.length_b   1.000
_cell.length_c   1.000
_cell.angle_alpha   90.00
_cell.angle_beta   90.00
_cell.angle_gamma   90.00
#
_symmetry.space_group_name_H-M   'P 1'
#
loop_
_entity.id
_entity.type
_entity.pdbx_description
1 polymer ?
#
loop_
_entity_poly.entity_id
_entity_poly.type
_entity_poly.pdbx_seq_one_letter_code
_entity_poly.pdbx_strand_id
1 'polypeptide(L)'
;MANMEALITDLERCSLLTFPTLKKLSCNANAISFFRNVLTASELADLEHDMPFPYFPDVTTIWGSVSKHIQQELMLKKPYGVRVTGLGTFYIKKWISFENGEMHNFRRPMFSLSKTVAQTCELKQNSIDVPGDIKKVGVNYEKICSDIPYSQEMVQCCMKETLRFFYRIIMNRQDIDFTLKDIGVLVIRGNEVKMTFYKDFLLSLNKYGYVVQQLLS
;
A
#
# COMPACT_ATOMS: atom_id res chain seq x y z
N MET A 1 1.88 17.13 21.01
CA MET A 1 0.67 17.89 20.62
C MET A 1 0.89 18.75 19.38
N ALA A 2 2.00 19.49 19.23
CA ALA A 2 2.29 20.29 18.02
C ALA A 2 2.29 19.50 16.68
N ASN A 3 2.69 18.22 16.69
CA ASN A 3 2.63 17.36 15.50
C ASN A 3 1.21 16.89 15.12
N MET A 4 0.27 16.91 16.09
CA MET A 4 -1.11 16.43 15.90
C MET A 4 -1.92 17.49 15.16
N GLU A 5 -1.78 18.75 15.57
CA GLU A 5 -2.37 19.87 14.84
C GLU A 5 -1.70 20.07 13.49
N ALA A 6 -0.39 19.88 13.31
CA ALA A 6 0.21 20.01 11.98
C ALA A 6 -0.32 18.95 11.00
N LEU A 7 -0.45 17.68 11.41
CA LEU A 7 -0.99 16.61 10.56
C LEU A 7 -2.49 16.77 10.31
N ILE A 8 -3.27 17.11 11.34
CA ILE A 8 -4.72 17.34 11.21
C ILE A 8 -4.99 18.63 10.43
N THR A 9 -4.23 19.71 10.65
CA THR A 9 -4.34 20.97 9.91
C THR A 9 -3.82 20.83 8.47
N ASP A 10 -2.84 19.98 8.17
CA ASP A 10 -2.46 19.63 6.79
C ASP A 10 -3.46 18.65 6.13
N LEU A 11 -4.21 17.90 6.94
CA LEU A 11 -5.33 17.06 6.50
C LEU A 11 -6.61 17.87 6.28
N GLU A 12 -6.83 18.92 7.07
CA GLU A 12 -7.98 19.85 7.06
C GLU A 12 -7.78 21.02 6.09
N ARG A 13 -6.59 21.64 5.98
CA ARG A 13 -6.31 22.68 4.96
C ARG A 13 -6.40 22.16 3.53
N CYS A 14 -6.22 20.86 3.33
CA CYS A 14 -6.46 20.22 2.04
C CYS A 14 -7.94 19.94 1.75
N SER A 15 -8.87 20.40 2.58
CA SER A 15 -10.31 20.41 2.27
C SER A 15 -10.68 21.32 1.08
N LEU A 16 -9.70 22.00 0.47
CA LEU A 16 -9.88 22.87 -0.69
C LEU A 16 -9.35 22.31 -2.02
N LEU A 17 -8.86 21.07 -2.08
CA LEU A 17 -8.61 20.38 -3.36
C LEU A 17 -9.34 19.04 -3.35
N THR A 18 -10.55 19.13 -3.87
CA THR A 18 -11.58 18.11 -3.98
C THR A 18 -11.08 16.88 -4.73
N PHE A 19 -11.43 15.66 -4.31
CA PHE A 19 -11.72 14.53 -5.22
C PHE A 19 -13.19 14.20 -4.99
N PRO A 20 -14.13 14.75 -5.78
CA PRO A 20 -15.57 14.62 -5.61
C PRO A 20 -16.02 13.16 -5.62
N THR A 21 -15.34 12.28 -6.37
CA THR A 21 -15.66 10.85 -6.41
C THR A 21 -15.40 10.17 -5.07
N LEU A 22 -14.26 10.44 -4.43
CA LEU A 22 -13.96 9.95 -3.08
C LEU A 22 -14.84 10.63 -2.03
N LYS A 23 -15.19 11.92 -2.20
CA LYS A 23 -16.14 12.62 -1.33
C LYS A 23 -17.55 12.01 -1.42
N LYS A 24 -18.06 11.74 -2.63
CA LYS A 24 -19.35 11.07 -2.92
C LYS A 24 -19.36 9.65 -2.36
N LEU A 25 -18.28 8.88 -2.56
CA LEU A 25 -18.12 7.54 -1.99
C LEU A 25 -18.13 7.57 -0.45
N SER A 26 -17.44 8.52 0.17
CA SER A 26 -17.41 8.64 1.63
C SER A 26 -18.76 8.98 2.28
N CYS A 27 -19.73 9.45 1.48
CA CYS A 27 -21.09 9.77 1.92
C CYS A 27 -22.10 8.64 1.62
N ASN A 28 -21.68 7.54 0.98
CA ASN A 28 -22.57 6.44 0.60
C ASN A 28 -22.20 5.16 1.38
N ALA A 29 -23.18 4.47 1.97
CA ALA A 29 -22.96 3.25 2.76
C ALA A 29 -22.31 2.10 1.96
N ASN A 30 -22.28 2.22 0.63
CA ASN A 30 -21.59 1.30 -0.28
C ASN A 30 -20.08 1.58 -0.46
N ALA A 31 -19.48 2.56 0.23
CA ALA A 31 -18.04 2.86 0.11
C ALA A 31 -17.11 1.69 0.51
N ILE A 32 -17.61 0.71 1.25
CA ILE A 32 -16.87 -0.51 1.61
C ILE A 32 -16.63 -1.38 0.37
N SER A 33 -17.56 -1.39 -0.61
CA SER A 33 -17.33 -2.07 -1.89
C SER A 33 -16.27 -1.36 -2.72
N PHE A 34 -16.10 -0.03 -2.58
CA PHE A 34 -15.04 0.68 -3.28
C PHE A 34 -13.67 0.13 -2.92
N PHE A 35 -13.34 -0.14 -1.65
CA PHE A 35 -12.05 -0.77 -1.34
C PHE A 35 -12.02 -2.28 -1.57
N ARG A 36 -13.16 -2.96 -1.44
CA ARG A 36 -13.28 -4.34 -1.94
C ARG A 36 -12.98 -4.42 -3.45
N ASN A 37 -13.22 -3.31 -4.18
CA ASN A 37 -13.16 -3.18 -5.63
C ASN A 37 -12.23 -2.05 -6.15
N VAL A 38 -11.25 -1.49 -5.39
CA VAL A 38 -10.29 -0.48 -5.90
C VAL A 38 -9.45 -1.06 -7.05
N LEU A 39 -9.54 -2.38 -7.29
CA LEU A 39 -8.95 -3.08 -8.42
C LEU A 39 -9.90 -4.00 -9.22
N THR A 40 -11.21 -3.70 -9.35
CA THR A 40 -11.99 -4.23 -10.49
C THR A 40 -12.85 -3.15 -11.14
N ALA A 41 -12.60 -2.92 -12.42
CA ALA A 41 -13.11 -1.78 -13.20
C ALA A 41 -14.58 -1.89 -13.67
N SER A 42 -15.41 -2.76 -13.11
CA SER A 42 -16.72 -3.08 -13.71
C SER A 42 -17.95 -2.39 -13.11
N GLU A 43 -17.86 -1.66 -11.98
CA GLU A 43 -19.08 -1.28 -11.23
C GLU A 43 -19.37 0.23 -11.08
N LEU A 44 -18.62 1.13 -11.71
CA LEU A 44 -18.80 2.59 -11.49
C LEU A 44 -19.00 3.43 -12.75
N ALA A 45 -19.45 2.82 -13.85
CA ALA A 45 -19.75 3.53 -15.11
C ALA A 45 -20.93 4.55 -15.01
N ASP A 46 -21.63 4.63 -13.87
CA ASP A 46 -22.86 5.42 -13.74
C ASP A 46 -22.69 6.79 -13.05
N LEU A 47 -21.45 7.22 -12.75
CA LEU A 47 -21.18 8.46 -12.00
C LEU A 47 -20.36 9.49 -12.80
N GLU A 48 -20.76 9.74 -14.04
CA GLU A 48 -20.22 10.82 -14.88
C GLU A 48 -21.13 12.05 -14.87
N HIS A 49 -20.70 13.13 -14.20
CA HIS A 49 -20.64 14.44 -14.85
C HIS A 49 -19.82 15.43 -14.01
N ASP A 50 -18.88 16.05 -14.71
CA ASP A 50 -18.09 17.25 -14.41
C ASP A 50 -17.16 17.19 -13.20
N MET A 51 -15.86 16.94 -13.45
CA MET A 51 -14.73 17.58 -12.77
C MET A 51 -13.37 17.06 -13.34
N PRO A 52 -12.28 17.86 -13.25
CA PRO A 52 -10.95 17.48 -13.70
C PRO A 52 -10.28 16.57 -12.66
N PHE A 53 -10.62 15.29 -12.66
CA PHE A 53 -9.98 14.28 -11.82
C PHE A 53 -9.56 13.06 -12.61
N PRO A 54 -8.52 12.37 -12.13
CA PRO A 54 -8.25 11.05 -12.60
C PRO A 54 -9.48 10.16 -12.34
N TYR A 55 -10.10 9.64 -13.40
CA TYR A 55 -11.20 8.67 -13.37
C TYR A 55 -10.71 7.40 -12.64
N PHE A 56 -11.60 6.49 -12.23
CA PHE A 56 -11.21 5.27 -11.49
C PHE A 56 -10.01 4.50 -12.09
N PRO A 57 -9.91 4.31 -13.42
CA PRO A 57 -8.76 3.72 -14.09
C PRO A 57 -7.44 4.44 -13.82
N ASP A 58 -7.47 5.75 -13.61
CA ASP A 58 -6.28 6.54 -13.37
C ASP A 58 -5.73 6.31 -11.94
N VAL A 59 -6.61 6.18 -10.94
CA VAL A 59 -6.21 5.79 -9.57
C VAL A 59 -5.57 4.41 -9.58
N THR A 60 -6.17 3.45 -10.30
CA THR A 60 -5.61 2.10 -10.45
C THR A 60 -4.27 2.10 -11.19
N THR A 61 -4.12 2.96 -12.19
CA THR A 61 -2.88 3.12 -12.95
C THR A 61 -1.77 3.68 -12.08
N ILE A 62 -2.07 4.72 -11.30
CA ILE A 62 -1.11 5.33 -10.37
C ILE A 62 -0.67 4.32 -9.31
N TRP A 63 -1.60 3.67 -8.60
CA TRP A 63 -1.25 2.66 -7.60
C TRP A 63 -0.62 1.40 -8.20
N GLY A 64 -0.95 1.06 -9.45
CA GLY A 64 -0.28 0.03 -10.23
C GLY A 64 1.20 0.36 -10.43
N SER A 65 1.52 1.59 -10.83
CA SER A 65 2.90 2.04 -10.98
C SER A 65 3.65 2.17 -9.65
N VAL A 66 2.97 2.59 -8.57
CA VAL A 66 3.55 2.56 -7.21
C VAL A 66 3.88 1.12 -6.80
N SER A 67 2.97 0.17 -7.04
CA SER A 67 3.19 -1.24 -6.72
C SER A 67 4.35 -1.81 -7.53
N LYS A 68 4.41 -1.53 -8.84
CA LYS A 68 5.54 -1.90 -9.70
C LYS A 68 6.86 -1.33 -9.17
N HIS A 69 6.88 -0.07 -8.75
CA HIS A 69 8.08 0.55 -8.16
C HIS A 69 8.53 -0.17 -6.87
N ILE A 70 7.61 -0.43 -5.93
CA ILE A 70 7.90 -1.18 -4.71
C ILE A 70 8.49 -2.55 -5.06
N GLN A 71 7.85 -3.28 -5.98
CA GLN A 71 8.28 -4.60 -6.39
C GLN A 71 9.71 -4.58 -6.95
N GLN A 72 10.02 -3.63 -7.84
CA GLN A 72 11.36 -3.49 -8.43
C GLN A 72 12.45 -3.26 -7.37
N GLU A 73 12.24 -2.35 -6.43
CA GLU A 73 13.20 -2.04 -5.38
C GLU A 73 13.43 -3.24 -4.43
N LEU A 74 12.37 -4.00 -4.13
CA LEU A 74 12.45 -5.22 -3.32
C LEU A 74 13.15 -6.38 -4.02
N MET A 75 13.16 -6.39 -5.37
CA MET A 75 13.76 -7.46 -6.17
C MET A 75 15.27 -7.28 -6.40
N LEU A 76 15.81 -6.08 -6.17
CA LEU A 76 17.24 -5.78 -6.31
C LEU A 76 18.14 -6.76 -5.52
N LYS A 77 19.37 -6.99 -6.00
CA LYS A 77 20.36 -7.85 -5.32
C LYS A 77 20.64 -7.39 -3.88
N LYS A 78 20.67 -6.08 -3.67
CA LYS A 78 20.70 -5.42 -2.36
C LYS A 78 19.38 -4.64 -2.20
N PRO A 79 18.34 -5.26 -1.64
CA PRO A 79 17.01 -4.63 -1.59
C PRO A 79 17.01 -3.48 -0.60
N TYR A 80 16.37 -2.37 -0.98
CA TYR A 80 16.03 -1.30 -0.06
C TYR A 80 14.66 -1.57 0.57
N GLY A 81 14.47 -1.12 1.80
CA GLY A 81 13.13 -1.00 2.35
C GLY A 81 12.40 0.15 1.65
N VAL A 82 11.22 -0.08 1.09
CA VAL A 82 10.44 0.95 0.40
C VAL A 82 9.39 1.51 1.34
N ARG A 83 9.54 2.78 1.71
CA ARG A 83 8.62 3.51 2.57
C ARG A 83 7.55 4.20 1.72
N VAL A 84 6.31 3.78 1.92
CA VAL A 84 5.12 4.49 1.44
C VAL A 84 4.65 5.41 2.55
N THR A 85 4.87 6.71 2.38
CA THR A 85 4.46 7.72 3.35
C THR A 85 2.96 7.64 3.58
N GLY A 86 2.53 7.59 4.85
CA GLY A 86 1.13 7.40 5.19
C GLY A 86 0.62 5.96 5.00
N LEU A 87 1.49 4.96 4.94
CA LEU A 87 1.04 3.57 4.98
C LEU A 87 2.00 2.73 5.81
N GLY A 88 3.22 2.54 5.32
CA GLY A 88 4.18 1.65 5.96
C GLY A 88 5.43 1.45 5.14
N THR A 89 6.20 0.44 5.50
CA THR A 89 7.45 0.08 4.83
C THR A 89 7.43 -1.38 4.41
N PHE A 90 7.69 -1.62 3.12
CA PHE A 90 7.96 -2.95 2.59
C PHE A 90 9.45 -3.23 2.65
N TYR A 91 9.85 -4.45 2.99
CA TYR A 91 11.27 -4.83 3.04
C TYR A 91 11.45 -6.34 2.86
N ILE A 92 12.69 -6.76 2.56
CA ILE A 92 13.06 -8.17 2.49
C ILE A 92 13.84 -8.55 3.75
N LYS A 93 13.37 -9.57 4.46
CA LYS A 93 14.16 -10.26 5.48
C LYS A 93 14.81 -11.49 4.83
N LYS A 94 16.13 -11.60 4.92
CA LYS A 94 16.87 -12.79 4.44
C LYS A 94 16.88 -13.85 5.52
N TRP A 95 16.54 -15.07 5.16
CA TRP A 95 16.59 -16.23 6.06
C TRP A 95 17.42 -17.31 5.38
N ILE A 96 18.17 -18.06 6.17
CA ILE A 96 18.97 -19.18 5.68
C ILE A 96 18.35 -20.42 6.29
N SER A 97 18.01 -21.40 5.46
CA SER A 97 17.68 -22.75 5.92
C SER A 97 18.74 -23.71 5.43
N PHE A 98 19.01 -24.72 6.24
CA PHE A 98 19.86 -25.85 5.89
C PHE A 98 18.96 -27.06 5.72
N GLU A 99 18.85 -27.56 4.49
CA GLU A 99 18.04 -28.72 4.17
C GLU A 99 18.90 -29.69 3.35
N ASN A 100 18.96 -30.95 3.77
CA ASN A 100 19.75 -32.01 3.12
C ASN A 100 21.23 -31.66 2.85
N GLY A 101 21.85 -30.84 3.71
CA GLY A 101 23.24 -30.41 3.56
C GLY A 101 23.45 -29.24 2.59
N GLU A 102 22.40 -28.75 1.94
CA GLU A 102 22.44 -27.56 1.09
C GLU A 102 21.95 -26.31 1.85
N MET A 103 22.68 -25.21 1.67
CA MET A 103 22.31 -23.92 2.22
C MET A 103 21.38 -23.19 1.25
N HIS A 104 20.16 -22.92 1.68
CA HIS A 104 19.18 -22.22 0.88
C HIS A 104 18.95 -20.81 1.42
N ASN A 105 18.99 -19.83 0.53
CA ASN A 105 18.76 -18.42 0.85
C ASN A 105 17.32 -18.04 0.49
N PHE A 106 16.57 -17.59 1.49
CA PHE A 106 15.17 -17.22 1.38
C PHE A 106 15.05 -15.70 1.48
N ARG A 107 14.28 -15.12 0.56
CA ARG A 107 13.90 -13.71 0.57
C ARG A 107 12.43 -13.64 0.97
N ARG A 108 12.19 -13.34 2.24
CA ARG A 108 10.83 -13.17 2.78
C ARG A 108 10.44 -11.69 2.69
N PRO A 109 9.43 -11.33 1.88
CA PRO A 109 8.89 -9.99 1.91
C PRO A 109 8.12 -9.79 3.21
N MET A 110 8.25 -8.59 3.77
CA MET A 110 7.64 -8.18 5.02
C MET A 110 7.04 -6.79 4.82
N PHE A 111 5.93 -6.53 5.52
CA PHE A 111 5.33 -5.21 5.61
C PHE A 111 5.24 -4.79 7.06
N SER A 112 5.75 -3.60 7.36
CA SER A 112 5.61 -2.94 8.65
C SER A 112 4.70 -1.74 8.46
N LEU A 113 3.52 -1.76 9.08
CA LEU A 113 2.65 -0.59 9.14
C LEU A 113 3.39 0.57 9.85
N SER A 114 3.10 1.80 9.46
CA SER A 114 3.63 2.98 10.15
C SER A 114 3.15 3.02 11.61
N LYS A 115 4.07 3.27 12.55
CA LYS A 115 3.74 3.43 13.98
C LYS A 115 2.70 4.53 14.20
N THR A 116 2.81 5.63 13.46
CA THR A 116 1.83 6.72 13.51
C THR A 116 0.44 6.23 13.10
N VAL A 117 0.34 5.46 11.99
CA VAL A 117 -0.95 4.94 11.53
C VAL A 117 -1.52 3.93 12.52
N ALA A 118 -0.68 3.02 13.03
CA ALA A 118 -1.09 2.02 14.01
C ALA A 118 -1.64 2.67 15.29
N GLN A 119 -0.96 3.69 15.80
CA GLN A 119 -1.38 4.42 17.00
C GLN A 119 -2.65 5.23 16.75
N THR A 120 -2.68 6.02 15.68
CA THR A 120 -3.83 6.88 15.35
C THR A 120 -5.09 6.05 15.10
N CYS A 121 -4.98 4.91 14.43
CA CYS A 121 -6.12 4.03 14.12
C CYS A 121 -6.39 2.95 15.19
N GLU A 122 -5.66 2.96 16.31
CA GLU A 122 -5.74 1.94 17.37
C GLU A 122 -5.64 0.49 16.86
N LEU A 123 -4.73 0.26 15.91
CA LEU A 123 -4.49 -1.04 15.30
C LEU A 123 -3.48 -1.84 16.13
N LYS A 124 -3.82 -3.12 16.40
CA LYS A 124 -2.92 -4.11 16.97
C LYS A 124 -1.95 -4.56 15.89
N GLN A 125 -0.71 -4.08 16.00
CA GLN A 125 0.36 -4.43 15.09
C GLN A 125 1.17 -5.60 15.67
N ASN A 126 1.09 -6.77 15.01
CA ASN A 126 2.02 -7.89 15.25
C ASN A 126 3.37 -7.70 14.52
N SER A 127 3.56 -6.57 13.83
CA SER A 127 4.70 -6.43 12.91
C SER A 127 6.00 -6.16 13.65
N ILE A 128 7.01 -6.92 13.26
CA ILE A 128 8.40 -6.73 13.64
C ILE A 128 8.88 -5.40 13.05
N ASP A 129 9.42 -4.53 13.91
CA ASP A 129 10.04 -3.27 13.50
C ASP A 129 11.04 -3.51 12.38
N VAL A 130 11.04 -2.65 11.35
CA VAL A 130 12.00 -2.77 10.25
C VAL A 130 13.41 -2.69 10.81
N PRO A 131 14.25 -3.73 10.63
CA PRO A 131 15.61 -3.76 11.16
C PRO A 131 16.42 -2.51 10.78
N GLY A 132 17.24 -2.03 11.72
CA GLY A 132 17.97 -0.76 11.56
C GLY A 132 19.04 -0.78 10.47
N ASP A 133 19.54 -1.96 10.10
CA ASP A 133 20.50 -2.21 9.04
C ASP A 133 19.90 -2.13 7.63
N ILE A 134 18.56 -2.19 7.51
CA ILE A 134 17.89 -2.05 6.22
C ILE A 134 17.82 -0.58 5.82
N LYS A 135 18.58 -0.20 4.79
CA LYS A 135 18.47 1.13 4.17
C LYS A 135 17.08 1.32 3.55
N LYS A 136 16.43 2.42 3.91
CA LYS A 136 15.06 2.75 3.51
C LYS A 136 15.06 3.87 2.46
N VAL A 137 14.26 3.72 1.41
CA VAL A 137 14.00 4.73 0.39
C VAL A 137 12.51 5.07 0.37
N GLY A 138 12.16 6.31 0.02
CA GLY A 138 10.77 6.66 -0.24
C GLY A 138 10.34 6.17 -1.63
N VAL A 139 9.03 6.19 -1.87
CA VAL A 139 8.49 6.06 -3.23
C VAL A 139 9.08 7.18 -4.11
N ASN A 140 9.73 6.80 -5.20
CA ASN A 140 10.31 7.76 -6.15
C ASN A 140 9.24 8.20 -7.15
N TYR A 141 8.69 9.39 -6.94
CA TYR A 141 7.64 9.94 -7.80
C TYR A 141 8.12 10.28 -9.21
N GLU A 142 9.35 10.76 -9.38
CA GLU A 142 9.92 11.05 -10.70
C GLU A 142 9.96 9.78 -11.56
N LYS A 143 10.41 8.68 -10.98
CA LYS A 143 10.43 7.36 -11.64
C LYS A 143 9.03 6.79 -11.91
N ILE A 144 8.05 7.13 -11.09
CA ILE A 144 6.66 6.73 -11.35
C ILE A 144 6.09 7.54 -12.51
N CYS A 145 6.31 8.85 -12.52
CA CYS A 145 5.78 9.75 -13.55
C CYS A 145 6.43 9.53 -14.92
N SER A 146 7.61 8.92 -15.00
CA SER A 146 8.18 8.49 -16.29
C SER A 146 7.40 7.35 -16.94
N ASP A 147 6.66 6.57 -16.16
CA ASP A 147 5.95 5.37 -16.62
C ASP A 147 4.46 5.63 -16.93
N ILE A 148 3.92 6.79 -16.56
CA ILE A 148 2.48 7.11 -16.64
C ILE A 148 2.25 8.56 -17.07
N PRO A 149 1.14 8.88 -17.77
CA PRO A 149 0.88 10.21 -18.31
C PRO A 149 0.33 11.20 -17.26
N TYR A 150 0.79 11.12 -16.00
CA TYR A 150 0.34 12.02 -14.92
C TYR A 150 1.51 12.79 -14.33
N SER A 151 1.25 14.02 -13.91
CA SER A 151 2.27 14.84 -13.25
C SER A 151 2.57 14.32 -11.84
N GLN A 152 3.73 14.69 -11.31
CA GLN A 152 4.12 14.34 -9.94
C GLN A 152 3.09 14.84 -8.91
N GLU A 153 2.55 16.03 -9.10
CA GLU A 153 1.53 16.61 -8.22
C GLU A 153 0.25 15.76 -8.24
N MET A 154 -0.18 15.28 -9.42
CA MET A 154 -1.36 14.41 -9.54
C MET A 154 -1.13 13.07 -8.84
N VAL A 155 0.04 12.45 -9.02
CA VAL A 155 0.40 11.18 -8.38
C VAL A 155 0.40 11.32 -6.85
N GLN A 156 1.05 12.37 -6.33
CA GLN A 156 1.12 12.64 -4.90
C GLN A 156 -0.27 12.92 -4.30
N CYS A 157 -1.08 13.73 -4.99
CA CYS A 157 -2.46 13.98 -4.58
C CYS A 157 -3.28 12.68 -4.54
N CYS A 158 -3.23 11.88 -5.61
CA CYS A 158 -3.93 10.60 -5.67
C CYS A 158 -3.55 9.69 -4.50
N MET A 159 -2.26 9.56 -4.19
CA MET A 159 -1.81 8.75 -3.05
C MET A 159 -2.32 9.30 -1.71
N LYS A 160 -2.20 10.61 -1.47
CA LYS A 160 -2.66 11.25 -0.23
C LYS A 160 -4.16 11.03 0.00
N GLU A 161 -4.96 11.21 -1.04
CA GLU A 161 -6.42 11.12 -0.98
C GLU A 161 -6.89 9.68 -0.80
N THR A 162 -6.26 8.73 -1.51
CA THR A 162 -6.54 7.30 -1.32
C THR A 162 -6.27 6.88 0.12
N LEU A 163 -5.14 7.32 0.69
CA LEU A 163 -4.78 6.99 2.07
C LEU A 163 -5.68 7.70 3.09
N ARG A 164 -6.10 8.94 2.83
CA ARG A 164 -7.10 9.61 3.67
C ARG A 164 -8.40 8.81 3.72
N PHE A 165 -8.87 8.34 2.57
CA PHE A 165 -10.08 7.54 2.50
C PHE A 165 -9.91 6.19 3.20
N PHE A 166 -8.75 5.54 3.03
CA PHE A 166 -8.36 4.31 3.74
C PHE A 166 -8.43 4.48 5.27
N TYR A 167 -7.84 5.57 5.81
CA TYR A 167 -7.89 5.85 7.24
C TYR A 167 -9.30 6.07 7.76
N ARG A 168 -10.15 6.77 7.01
CA ARG A 168 -11.53 7.02 7.43
C ARG A 168 -12.30 5.71 7.64
N ILE A 169 -12.08 4.72 6.79
CA ILE A 169 -12.74 3.41 6.92
C ILE A 169 -12.26 2.67 8.17
N ILE A 170 -10.94 2.66 8.41
CA ILE A 170 -10.37 2.04 9.60
C ILE A 170 -10.90 2.72 10.88
N MET A 171 -10.94 4.05 10.90
CA MET A 171 -11.46 4.83 12.03
C MET A 171 -12.93 4.56 12.32
N ASN A 172 -13.71 4.27 11.27
CA ASN A 172 -15.10 3.83 11.39
C ASN A 172 -15.25 2.36 11.80
N ARG A 173 -14.14 1.68 12.16
CA ARG A 173 -14.08 0.25 12.55
C ARG A 173 -14.60 -0.68 11.46
N GLN A 174 -14.47 -0.27 10.21
CA GLN A 174 -14.85 -1.07 9.07
C GLN A 174 -13.66 -1.88 8.55
N ASP A 175 -13.95 -3.11 8.15
CA ASP A 175 -13.00 -4.02 7.55
C ASP A 175 -12.63 -3.56 6.15
N ILE A 176 -11.33 -3.64 5.81
CA ILE A 176 -10.81 -3.14 4.55
C ILE A 176 -9.73 -4.05 3.97
N ASP A 177 -9.77 -4.20 2.65
CA ASP A 177 -8.72 -4.82 1.85
C ASP A 177 -8.07 -3.75 0.97
N PHE A 178 -6.76 -3.62 1.10
CA PHE A 178 -5.95 -2.71 0.30
C PHE A 178 -5.03 -3.54 -0.58
N THR A 179 -5.41 -3.66 -1.85
CA THR A 179 -4.71 -4.51 -2.82
C THR A 179 -3.62 -3.74 -3.54
N LEU A 180 -2.41 -4.30 -3.54
CA LEU A 180 -1.23 -3.82 -4.26
C LEU A 180 -0.96 -4.78 -5.40
N LYS A 181 -1.13 -4.30 -6.64
CA LYS A 181 -0.98 -5.09 -7.86
C LYS A 181 0.39 -5.78 -7.89
N ASP A 182 0.39 -7.07 -8.23
CA ASP A 182 1.60 -7.91 -8.33
C ASP A 182 2.43 -8.05 -7.03
N ILE A 183 1.92 -7.59 -5.88
CA ILE A 183 2.57 -7.71 -4.57
C ILE A 183 1.71 -8.54 -3.61
N GLY A 184 0.46 -8.13 -3.38
CA GLY A 184 -0.39 -8.75 -2.38
C GLY A 184 -1.52 -7.86 -1.87
N VAL A 185 -2.13 -8.26 -0.76
CA VAL A 185 -3.26 -7.57 -0.13
C VAL A 185 -2.96 -7.29 1.33
N LEU A 186 -3.10 -6.01 1.72
CA LEU A 186 -3.12 -5.58 3.11
C LEU A 186 -4.54 -5.63 3.62
N VAL A 187 -4.79 -6.53 4.56
CA VAL A 187 -6.10 -6.83 5.15
C VAL A 187 -6.12 -6.22 6.55
N ILE A 188 -7.16 -5.44 6.84
CA ILE A 188 -7.47 -4.96 8.19
C ILE A 188 -8.84 -5.49 8.58
N ARG A 189 -8.90 -6.20 9.71
CA ARG A 189 -10.13 -6.74 10.29
C ARG A 189 -10.21 -6.33 11.75
N GLY A 190 -11.23 -5.55 12.11
CA GLY A 190 -11.29 -4.91 13.42
C GLY A 190 -10.05 -4.05 13.71
N ASN A 191 -9.17 -4.51 14.60
CA ASN A 191 -7.89 -3.87 14.89
C ASN A 191 -6.66 -4.67 14.39
N GLU A 192 -6.85 -5.82 13.76
CA GLU A 192 -5.75 -6.66 13.30
C GLU A 192 -5.31 -6.27 11.89
N VAL A 193 -4.00 -6.27 11.67
CA VAL A 193 -3.38 -5.91 10.39
C VAL A 193 -2.59 -7.10 9.86
N LYS A 194 -2.93 -7.56 8.65
CA LYS A 194 -2.26 -8.69 8.00
C LYS A 194 -1.92 -8.35 6.55
N MET A 195 -0.64 -8.44 6.20
CA MET A 195 -0.21 -8.39 4.79
C MET A 195 -0.07 -9.81 4.25
N THR A 196 -0.76 -10.11 3.16
CA THR A 196 -0.67 -11.38 2.44
C THR A 196 -0.04 -11.13 1.08
N PHE A 197 1.08 -11.79 0.78
CA PHE A 197 1.79 -11.62 -0.49
C PHE A 197 1.30 -12.63 -1.53
N TYR A 198 1.23 -12.21 -2.80
CA TYR A 198 0.84 -13.09 -3.89
C TYR A 198 1.90 -14.16 -4.16
N LYS A 199 1.44 -15.36 -4.52
CA LYS A 199 2.31 -16.50 -4.84
C LYS A 199 3.32 -16.16 -5.92
N ASP A 200 2.89 -15.48 -6.98
CA ASP A 200 3.76 -15.11 -8.10
C ASP A 200 4.86 -14.13 -7.68
N PHE A 201 4.57 -13.21 -6.77
CA PHE A 201 5.57 -12.32 -6.18
C PHE A 201 6.58 -13.07 -5.30
N LEU A 202 6.10 -14.05 -4.53
CA LEU A 202 6.98 -14.90 -3.72
C LEU A 202 7.90 -15.77 -4.60
N LEU A 203 7.37 -16.29 -5.71
CA LEU A 203 8.12 -17.04 -6.71
C LEU A 203 9.12 -16.16 -7.47
N SER A 204 8.79 -14.90 -7.75
CA SER A 204 9.75 -13.98 -8.37
C SER A 204 10.91 -13.66 -7.43
N LEU A 205 10.67 -13.58 -6.12
CA LEU A 205 11.71 -13.32 -5.12
C LEU A 205 12.64 -14.52 -4.87
N ASN A 206 12.14 -15.75 -5.02
CA ASN A 206 12.84 -16.96 -4.62
C ASN A 206 12.96 -17.95 -5.78
N LYS A 207 14.18 -18.43 -6.06
CA LYS A 207 14.45 -19.32 -7.20
C LYS A 207 13.73 -20.68 -7.15
N TYR A 208 13.25 -21.11 -5.99
CA TYR A 208 12.74 -22.46 -5.78
C TYR A 208 11.30 -22.45 -5.28
N GLY A 209 10.42 -23.26 -5.88
CA GLY A 209 9.00 -23.32 -5.52
C GLY A 209 8.71 -23.86 -4.11
N TYR A 210 9.57 -24.74 -3.58
CA TYR A 210 9.41 -25.27 -2.22
C TYR A 210 9.57 -24.17 -1.15
N VAL A 211 10.41 -23.16 -1.42
CA VAL A 211 10.60 -21.98 -0.57
C VAL A 211 9.28 -21.23 -0.40
N VAL A 212 8.50 -21.14 -1.48
CA VAL A 212 7.21 -20.45 -1.46
C VAL A 212 6.18 -21.22 -0.63
N GLN A 213 6.24 -22.56 -0.60
CA GLN A 213 5.38 -23.35 0.28
C GLN A 213 5.66 -23.06 1.77
N GLN A 214 6.94 -22.96 2.15
CA GLN A 214 7.33 -22.59 3.52
C GLN A 214 6.98 -21.13 3.90
N LEU A 215 6.81 -20.23 2.92
CA LEU A 215 6.40 -18.85 3.16
C LEU A 215 4.88 -18.68 3.26
N LEU A 216 4.12 -19.64 2.71
CA LEU A 216 2.66 -19.65 2.69
C LEU A 216 2.04 -20.47 3.85
N SER A 217 2.79 -21.42 4.42
CA SER A 217 2.44 -22.15 5.65
C SER A 217 2.57 -21.28 6.89
#